data_AF-A0A812QTP3-F1
#
_entry.id   AF-A0A812QTP3-F1
#
_cell.length_a   1.000
_cell.length_b   1.000
_cell.length_c   1.000
_cell.angle_alpha   90.00
_cell.angle_beta   90.00
_cell.angle_gamma   90.00
#
_symmetry.space_group_name_H-M   'P 1'
#
loop_
_entity.id
_entity.type
_entity.pdbx_description
1 polymer ?
#
loop_
_entity_poly.entity_id
_entity_poly.type
_entity_poly.pdbx_seq_one_letter_code
_entity_poly.pdbx_strand_id
1 'polypeptide(L)'
;MLHGKPSMPDRRQRTFLRKLRATELLHIFLPLMRLRASRSGFWDEATRVLGILEASVQKEGPPNRAKLSCDDAEYLREILTRMSFGSLMTMLLHNLGPSTLVTNARHELETLRQMLPSHA
;
A
#
# COMPACT_ATOMS: atom_id res chain seq x y z
N MET A 1 -16.21 -21.51 -4.55
CA MET A 1 -15.05 -20.69 -4.13
C MET A 1 -15.04 -19.43 -4.97
N LEU A 2 -15.42 -18.28 -4.42
CA LEU A 2 -15.54 -17.03 -5.19
C LEU A 2 -14.13 -16.50 -5.49
N HIS A 3 -13.69 -16.66 -6.74
CA HIS A 3 -12.60 -15.86 -7.32
C HIS A 3 -13.02 -14.39 -7.30
N GLY A 4 -12.73 -13.71 -6.19
CA GLY A 4 -12.91 -12.27 -6.08
C GLY A 4 -11.95 -11.59 -7.03
N LYS A 5 -12.46 -11.04 -8.13
CA LYS A 5 -11.73 -10.10 -8.99
C LYS A 5 -10.94 -9.10 -8.11
N PRO A 6 -9.73 -8.67 -8.52
CA PRO A 6 -9.03 -7.61 -7.82
C PRO A 6 -10.00 -6.44 -7.69
N SER A 7 -10.39 -6.15 -6.45
CA SER A 7 -11.40 -5.16 -6.14
C SER A 7 -10.73 -3.81 -6.29
N MET A 8 -10.72 -3.33 -7.53
CA MET A 8 -10.18 -2.05 -7.90
C MET A 8 -11.00 -0.96 -7.22
N PRO A 9 -10.35 0.10 -6.73
CA PRO A 9 -11.06 1.18 -6.06
C PRO A 9 -12.01 1.84 -7.06
N ASP A 10 -13.22 2.14 -6.59
CA ASP A 10 -14.23 2.79 -7.42
C ASP A 10 -13.86 4.26 -7.72
N ARG A 11 -14.75 5.00 -8.38
CA ARG A 11 -14.49 6.42 -8.68
C ARG A 11 -14.33 7.26 -7.40
N ARG A 12 -15.16 7.03 -6.38
CA ARG A 12 -15.14 7.80 -5.12
C ARG A 12 -13.86 7.51 -4.33
N GLN A 13 -13.49 6.25 -4.17
CA GLN A 13 -12.26 5.81 -3.50
C GLN A 13 -11.01 6.32 -4.21
N ARG A 14 -10.97 6.29 -5.55
CA ARG A 14 -9.85 6.86 -6.31
C ARG A 14 -9.75 8.37 -6.14
N THR A 15 -10.88 9.09 -6.19
CA THR A 15 -10.89 10.54 -5.94
C THR A 15 -10.40 10.85 -4.53
N PHE A 16 -10.75 10.03 -3.54
CA PHE A 16 -10.28 10.17 -2.18
C PHE A 16 -8.77 9.96 -2.06
N LEU A 17 -8.26 8.84 -2.57
CA LEU A 17 -6.82 8.52 -2.54
C LEU A 17 -5.95 9.61 -3.18
N ARG A 18 -6.44 10.25 -4.25
CA ARG A 18 -5.74 11.36 -4.93
C ARG A 18 -5.68 12.65 -4.12
N LYS A 19 -6.54 12.82 -3.12
CA LYS A 19 -6.54 14.01 -2.24
C LYS A 19 -5.57 13.88 -1.07
N LEU A 20 -5.11 12.66 -0.80
CA LEU A 20 -4.18 12.39 0.29
C LEU A 20 -2.75 12.75 -0.09
N ARG A 21 -2.02 13.28 0.89
CA ARG A 21 -0.57 13.47 0.84
C ARG A 21 0.15 12.14 0.98
N ALA A 22 1.43 12.14 0.59
CA ALA A 22 2.29 10.97 0.69
C ALA A 22 2.32 10.36 2.10
N THR A 23 2.49 11.19 3.14
CA THR A 23 2.46 10.74 4.55
C THR A 23 1.15 10.09 4.95
N GLU A 24 0.01 10.64 4.53
CA GLU A 24 -1.31 10.09 4.84
C GLU A 24 -1.53 8.75 4.12
N LEU A 25 -1.14 8.66 2.85
CA LEU A 25 -1.16 7.40 2.10
C LEU A 25 -0.29 6.34 2.78
N LEU A 26 0.94 6.68 3.14
CA LEU A 26 1.84 5.74 3.80
C LEU A 26 1.28 5.24 5.14
N HIS A 27 0.70 6.12 5.96
CA HIS A 27 0.07 5.74 7.23
C HIS A 27 -1.13 4.80 7.05
N ILE A 28 -1.89 4.94 5.97
CA ILE A 28 -3.04 4.07 5.68
C ILE A 28 -2.57 2.71 5.14
N PHE A 29 -1.60 2.70 4.22
CA PHE A 29 -1.23 1.49 3.49
C PHE A 29 -0.24 0.59 4.25
N LEU A 30 0.72 1.17 4.99
CA LEU A 30 1.77 0.39 5.65
C LEU A 30 1.24 -0.66 6.64
N PRO A 31 0.31 -0.36 7.56
CA PRO A 31 -0.23 -1.37 8.48
C PRO A 31 -0.89 -2.55 7.75
N LEU A 32 -1.57 -2.26 6.64
CA LEU A 32 -2.23 -3.28 5.83
C LEU A 32 -1.21 -4.15 5.09
N MET A 33 -0.15 -3.54 4.53
CA MET A 33 0.92 -4.27 3.87
C MET A 33 1.67 -5.17 4.85
N ARG A 34 1.97 -4.70 6.07
CA ARG A 34 2.59 -5.52 7.12
C ARG A 34 1.74 -6.73 7.47
N LEU A 35 0.44 -6.51 7.69
CA LEU A 35 -0.50 -7.59 7.96
C LEU A 35 -0.55 -8.61 6.81
N ARG A 36 -0.51 -8.15 5.55
CA ARG A 36 -0.52 -9.04 4.38
C ARG A 36 0.77 -9.85 4.24
N ALA A 37 1.93 -9.22 4.35
CA ALA A 37 3.20 -9.91 4.27
C ALA A 37 3.35 -10.97 5.37
N SER A 38 2.96 -10.63 6.61
CA SER A 38 2.93 -11.57 7.73
C SER A 38 1.97 -12.74 7.49
N ARG A 39 0.72 -12.48 7.08
CA ARG A 39 -0.27 -13.54 6.81
C ARG A 39 0.10 -14.46 5.65
N SER A 40 0.88 -13.97 4.70
CA SER A 40 1.32 -14.73 3.54
C SER A 40 2.70 -15.37 3.75
N GLY A 41 3.31 -15.23 4.93
CA GLY A 41 4.55 -15.92 5.28
C GLY A 41 5.81 -15.38 4.60
N PHE A 42 5.78 -14.15 4.08
CA PHE A 42 6.96 -13.52 3.44
C PHE A 42 7.36 -12.19 4.10
N TRP A 43 7.14 -12.07 5.41
CA TRP A 43 7.44 -10.86 6.16
C TRP A 43 8.91 -10.44 6.03
N ASP A 44 9.82 -11.40 6.13
CA ASP A 44 11.27 -11.14 6.12
C ASP A 44 11.71 -10.57 4.77
N GLU A 45 11.17 -11.07 3.67
CA GLU A 45 11.42 -10.58 2.32
C GLU A 45 10.74 -9.23 2.08
N ALA A 46 9.53 -9.03 2.60
CA ALA A 46 8.81 -7.75 2.49
C ALA A 46 9.45 -6.64 3.32
N THR A 47 10.23 -6.97 4.36
CA THR A 47 10.84 -5.99 5.27
C THR A 47 11.74 -5.00 4.53
N ARG A 48 12.42 -5.42 3.45
CA ARG A 48 13.27 -4.54 2.65
C ARG A 48 12.48 -3.42 1.97
N VAL A 49 11.41 -3.79 1.25
CA VAL A 49 10.57 -2.81 0.55
C VAL A 49 9.76 -1.94 1.52
N LEU A 50 9.26 -2.53 2.61
CA LEU A 50 8.54 -1.79 3.65
C LEU A 50 9.47 -0.83 4.40
N GLY A 51 10.73 -1.22 4.64
CA GLY A 51 11.73 -0.37 5.29
C GLY A 51 12.00 0.93 4.54
N ILE A 52 12.06 0.88 3.19
CA ILE A 52 12.21 2.09 2.36
C ILE A 52 11.03 3.06 2.56
N LEU A 53 9.81 2.53 2.55
CA LEU A 53 8.59 3.31 2.70
C LEU A 53 8.46 3.88 4.13
N GLU A 54 8.83 3.09 5.14
CA GLU A 54 8.79 3.47 6.56
C GLU A 54 9.82 4.55 6.89
N ALA A 55 11.03 4.47 6.34
CA ALA A 55 12.06 5.51 6.49
C ALA A 55 11.56 6.86 5.94
N SER A 56 10.77 6.85 4.87
CA SER A 56 10.15 8.07 4.33
C SER A 56 9.14 8.69 5.31
N VAL A 57 8.35 7.86 6.00
CA VAL A 57 7.40 8.33 7.03
C VAL A 57 8.13 8.95 8.21
N GLN A 58 9.19 8.29 8.69
CA GLN A 58 9.99 8.81 9.81
C GLN A 58 10.61 10.18 9.50
N LYS A 59 10.98 10.42 8.24
CA LYS A 59 11.55 11.69 7.78
C LYS A 59 10.51 12.81 7.66
N GLU A 60 9.31 12.49 7.20
CA GLU A 60 8.25 13.50 6.99
C GLU A 60 7.40 13.76 8.23
N GLY A 61 7.48 12.90 9.25
CA GLY A 61 6.75 13.05 10.50
C GLY A 61 5.31 12.54 10.43
N PRO A 62 4.53 12.72 11.51
CA PRO A 62 3.15 12.26 11.57
C PRO A 62 2.29 12.94 10.50
N PRO A 63 1.23 12.26 10.01
CA PRO A 63 0.39 12.81 8.97
C PRO A 63 -0.35 14.01 9.54
N ASN A 64 -0.37 15.11 8.80
CA ASN A 64 -1.22 16.24 9.14
C ASN A 64 -2.67 15.76 9.00
N ARG A 65 -3.51 15.91 10.04
CA ARG A 65 -4.84 15.25 10.15
C ARG A 65 -5.57 15.20 8.80
N ALA A 66 -5.63 14.01 8.20
CA ALA A 66 -6.47 13.80 7.03
C ALA A 66 -7.91 14.16 7.41
N LYS A 67 -8.49 15.14 6.72
CA LYS A 67 -9.92 15.47 6.85
C LYS A 67 -10.74 14.43 6.09
N LEU A 68 -10.64 13.19 6.54
CA LEU A 68 -11.50 12.09 6.14
C LEU A 68 -12.78 12.17 6.96
N SER A 69 -13.93 12.11 6.29
CA SER A 69 -15.17 11.76 6.98
C SER A 69 -15.06 10.32 7.50
N CYS A 70 -15.77 9.99 8.58
CA CYS A 70 -15.75 8.64 9.14
C CYS A 70 -16.21 7.60 8.08
N ASP A 71 -17.27 7.93 7.35
CA ASP A 71 -17.83 7.10 6.29
C ASP A 71 -16.84 6.84 5.14
N ASP A 72 -16.10 7.87 4.68
CA ASP A 72 -15.10 7.69 3.62
C ASP A 72 -13.92 6.83 4.09
N ALA A 73 -13.54 6.94 5.37
CA ALA A 73 -12.45 6.17 5.96
C ALA A 73 -12.84 4.69 6.09
N GLU A 74 -14.06 4.40 6.56
CA GLU A 74 -14.58 3.04 6.63
C GLU A 74 -14.72 2.43 5.24
N TYR A 75 -15.26 3.19 4.28
CA TYR A 75 -15.44 2.74 2.91
C TYR A 75 -14.10 2.44 2.21
N LEU A 76 -13.06 3.23 2.47
CA LEU A 76 -11.71 2.92 1.98
C LEU A 76 -11.11 1.71 2.70
N ARG A 77 -11.33 1.58 4.01
CA ARG A 77 -10.80 0.45 4.79
C ARG A 77 -11.35 -0.89 4.29
N GLU A 78 -12.63 -0.96 3.96
CA GLU A 78 -13.26 -2.19 3.44
C GLU A 78 -12.58 -2.69 2.17
N ILE A 79 -12.25 -1.80 1.23
CA ILE A 79 -11.60 -2.21 -0.01
C ILE A 79 -10.14 -2.60 0.23
N LEU A 80 -9.38 -1.76 0.94
CA LEU A 80 -7.95 -1.97 1.13
C LEU A 80 -7.66 -3.23 1.94
N THR A 81 -8.48 -3.51 2.97
CA THR A 81 -8.35 -4.72 3.79
C THR A 81 -8.64 -6.01 3.04
N ARG A 82 -9.16 -5.97 1.81
CA ARG A 82 -9.38 -7.15 0.95
C ARG A 82 -8.29 -7.36 -0.09
N MET A 83 -7.42 -6.37 -0.29
CA MET A 83 -6.36 -6.42 -1.29
C MET A 83 -5.17 -7.28 -0.85
N SER A 84 -4.49 -7.86 -1.84
CA SER A 84 -3.19 -8.51 -1.65
C SER A 84 -2.10 -7.48 -1.41
N PHE A 85 -0.95 -7.92 -0.89
CA PHE A 85 0.23 -7.07 -0.72
C PHE A 85 0.63 -6.37 -2.02
N GLY A 86 0.73 -7.13 -3.12
CA GLY A 86 1.10 -6.59 -4.43
C GLY A 86 0.12 -5.53 -4.92
N SER A 87 -1.19 -5.74 -4.75
CA SER A 87 -2.19 -4.76 -5.17
C SER A 87 -2.18 -3.50 -4.30
N LEU A 88 -1.94 -3.63 -2.99
CA LEU A 88 -1.71 -2.48 -2.11
C LEU A 88 -0.48 -1.69 -2.55
N MET A 89 0.62 -2.36 -2.88
CA MET A 89 1.86 -1.74 -3.33
C MET A 89 1.66 -0.98 -4.65
N THR A 90 1.06 -1.62 -5.65
CA THR A 90 0.76 -0.97 -6.93
C THR A 90 -0.10 0.27 -6.74
N MET A 91 -1.10 0.22 -5.86
CA MET A 91 -1.98 1.34 -5.60
C MET A 91 -1.29 2.49 -4.86
N LEU A 92 -0.51 2.18 -3.82
CA LEU A 92 0.26 3.18 -3.09
C LEU A 92 1.21 3.90 -4.06
N LEU A 93 2.03 3.15 -4.78
CA LEU A 93 3.04 3.69 -5.71
C LEU A 93 2.44 4.46 -6.88
N HIS A 94 1.20 4.15 -7.28
CA HIS A 94 0.47 4.94 -8.25
C HIS A 94 0.04 6.30 -7.66
N ASN A 95 -0.45 6.33 -6.41
CA ASN A 95 -0.94 7.56 -5.79
C ASN A 95 0.19 8.45 -5.23
N LEU A 96 1.36 7.90 -4.93
CA LEU A 96 2.55 8.69 -4.56
C LEU A 96 3.13 9.48 -5.74
N GLY A 97 2.82 9.10 -6.98
CA GLY A 97 3.39 9.73 -8.18
C GLY A 97 4.88 9.40 -8.42
N PRO A 98 5.47 9.90 -9.51
CA PRO A 98 6.87 9.64 -9.83
C PRO A 98 7.82 10.32 -8.83
N SER A 99 8.67 9.55 -8.17
CA SER A 99 9.70 10.04 -7.24
C SER A 99 10.81 9.00 -7.07
N THR A 100 11.98 9.40 -6.56
CA THR A 100 13.07 8.48 -6.23
C THR A 100 12.64 7.39 -5.24
N LEU A 101 11.81 7.74 -4.26
CA LEU A 101 11.21 6.79 -3.33
C LEU A 101 10.42 5.71 -4.07
N VAL A 102 9.56 6.13 -4.99
CA VAL A 102 8.70 5.22 -5.77
C VAL A 102 9.52 4.36 -6.72
N THR A 103 10.58 4.89 -7.32
CA THR A 103 11.51 4.10 -8.15
C THR A 103 12.19 3.01 -7.32
N ASN A 104 12.74 3.36 -6.16
CA ASN A 104 13.42 2.40 -5.28
C ASN A 104 12.45 1.34 -4.75
N ALA A 105 11.27 1.73 -4.31
CA ALA A 105 10.25 0.80 -3.84
C ALA A 105 9.71 -0.12 -4.95
N ARG A 106 9.64 0.35 -6.21
CA ARG A 106 9.30 -0.49 -7.37
C ARG A 106 10.39 -1.51 -7.66
N HIS A 107 11.65 -1.10 -7.57
CA HIS A 107 12.78 -2.00 -7.78
C HIS A 107 12.77 -3.14 -6.76
N GLU A 108 12.68 -2.82 -5.45
CA GLU A 108 12.61 -3.83 -4.40
C GLU A 108 11.36 -4.72 -4.51
N LEU A 109 10.21 -4.17 -4.92
CA LEU A 109 9.01 -4.96 -5.17
C LEU A 109 9.24 -5.99 -6.30
N GLU A 110 9.99 -5.62 -7.34
CA GLU A 110 10.31 -6.53 -8.43
C GLU A 110 11.32 -7.60 -7.99
N THR A 111 12.33 -7.23 -7.22
CA THR A 111 13.25 -8.19 -6.58
C THR A 111 12.48 -9.17 -5.68
N LEU A 112 11.54 -8.68 -4.87
CA LEU A 112 10.67 -9.52 -4.04
C LEU A 112 9.88 -10.52 -4.89
N ARG A 113 9.30 -10.09 -6.02
CA ARG A 113 8.56 -10.98 -6.92
C ARG A 113 9.42 -12.07 -7.54
N GLN A 114 10.70 -11.79 -7.79
CA GLN A 114 11.65 -12.76 -8.32
C GLN A 114 12.10 -13.77 -7.26
N MET A 115 12.16 -13.35 -5.99
CA MET A 115 12.52 -14.21 -4.85
C MET A 115 11.37 -15.08 -4.38
N LEU A 116 10.13 -14.58 -4.45
CA LEU A 116 8.96 -15.38 -4.14
C LEU A 116 8.78 -16.40 -5.25
N PRO A 117 8.82 -17.72 -4.96
CA PRO A 117 8.54 -18.71 -5.97
C PRO A 117 7.18 -18.39 -6.56
N SER A 118 7.10 -18.35 -7.89
CA SER A 118 5.84 -18.28 -8.63
C SER A 118 4.93 -19.39 -8.13
N HIS A 119 4.09 -19.10 -7.15
CA HIS A 119 2.99 -19.99 -6.83
C HIS A 119 2.06 -19.90 -8.05
N ALA A 120 2.10 -21.01 -8.80
CA ALA A 120 1.26 -21.36 -9.94
C ALA A 120 -0.22 -20.99 -9.75
#